data_AF-A0A7S1Z8K7-F1
#
_entry.id   AF-A0A7S1Z8K7-F1
#
_cell.length_a   1.000
_cell.length_b   1.000
_cell.length_c   1.000
_cell.angle_alpha   90.00
_cell.angle_beta   90.00
_cell.angle_gamma   90.00
#
_symmetry.space_group_name_H-M   'P 1'
#
loop_
_entity.id
_entity.type
_entity.pdbx_description
1 polymer ?
#
loop_
_entity_poly.entity_id
_entity_poly.type
_entity_poly.pdbx_seq_one_letter_code
_entity_poly.pdbx_strand_id
1 'polypeptide(L)'
;INSNTVFEAVDDKGVKHLLKNVRSTVSVPGAPGFSFRNTPHFVSMIPTETTVRDAQYETEAALDHYFRHDTVAPFLSIRLIQRFGTSNPTPNYVMDVAMAFKSGTYNSPGGQTFGDGKYGNLEATFSAIVLH
;
A
#
# COMPACT_ATOMS: atom_id res chain seq x y z
N ILE A 1 3.06 16.40 35.08
CA ILE A 1 3.01 17.03 33.74
C ILE A 1 2.14 18.27 33.88
N ASN A 2 2.65 19.46 33.59
CA ASN A 2 1.89 20.71 33.77
C ASN A 2 1.04 20.97 32.51
N SER A 3 -0.27 20.91 32.64
CA SER A 3 -1.27 21.02 31.56
C SER A 3 -1.27 22.39 30.86
N ASN A 4 -0.66 23.41 31.48
CA ASN A 4 -0.78 24.81 31.06
C ASN A 4 0.13 25.22 29.88
N THR A 5 0.84 24.27 29.25
CA THR A 5 1.82 24.57 28.16
C THR A 5 1.67 23.67 26.92
N VAL A 6 0.61 22.86 26.87
CA VAL A 6 0.27 22.02 25.72
C VAL A 6 -0.81 22.73 24.91
N PHE A 7 -0.58 22.87 23.61
CA PHE A 7 -1.50 23.44 22.64
C PHE A 7 -2.00 22.32 21.73
N GLU A 8 -3.32 22.27 21.52
CA GLU A 8 -3.94 21.40 20.52
C GLU A 8 -4.09 22.19 19.22
N ALA A 9 -3.55 21.68 18.13
CA ALA A 9 -3.73 22.23 16.78
C ALA A 9 -4.42 21.16 15.92
N VAL A 10 -5.48 21.54 15.23
CA VAL A 10 -6.21 20.66 14.31
C VAL A 10 -5.82 21.06 12.89
N ASP A 11 -5.41 20.11 12.07
CA ASP A 11 -5.10 20.36 10.66
C ASP A 11 -6.38 20.50 9.81
N ASP A 12 -6.23 20.89 8.55
CA ASP A 12 -7.35 21.03 7.60
C ASP A 12 -8.09 19.69 7.32
N LYS A 13 -7.56 18.56 7.82
CA LYS A 13 -8.10 17.20 7.67
C LYS A 13 -8.68 16.63 8.97
N GLY A 14 -8.75 17.42 10.04
CA GLY A 14 -9.33 17.02 11.32
C GLY A 14 -8.42 16.18 12.23
N VAL A 15 -7.13 16.05 11.92
CA VAL A 15 -6.14 15.35 12.74
C VAL A 15 -5.69 16.27 13.87
N LYS A 16 -5.74 15.76 15.11
CA LYS A 16 -5.37 16.48 16.33
C LYS A 16 -3.88 16.33 16.61
N HIS A 17 -3.16 17.45 16.63
CA HIS A 17 -1.75 17.52 16.99
C HIS A 17 -1.57 18.22 18.34
N LEU A 18 -0.82 17.59 19.25
CA LEU A 18 -0.47 18.17 20.55
C LEU A 18 0.95 18.74 20.48
N LEU A 19 1.07 20.06 20.59
CA LEU A 19 2.33 20.80 20.60
C LEU A 19 2.62 21.27 22.02
N LYS A 20 3.90 21.31 22.43
CA LYS A 20 4.28 21.80 23.75
C LYS A 20 5.35 22.87 23.65
N ASN A 21 5.12 24.01 24.31
CA ASN A 21 6.15 25.04 24.43
C ASN A 21 7.12 24.64 25.55
N VAL A 22 8.36 24.29 25.19
CA VAL A 22 9.41 23.92 26.13
C VAL A 22 10.45 25.04 26.16
N ARG A 23 10.60 25.69 27.32
CA ARG A 23 11.69 26.65 27.54
C ARG A 23 13.00 25.87 27.68
N SER A 24 13.87 25.97 26.69
CA SER A 24 15.26 25.50 26.76
C SER A 24 16.21 26.71 26.83
N THR A 25 17.02 26.77 27.89
CA THR A 25 18.02 27.80 28.12
C THR A 25 19.38 27.13 28.19
N VAL A 26 20.35 27.62 27.40
CA VAL A 26 21.73 27.11 27.43
C VAL A 26 22.57 28.04 28.32
N SER A 27 23.29 27.46 29.27
CA SER A 27 24.23 28.17 30.15
C SER A 27 25.63 28.11 29.56
N VAL A 28 26.34 29.24 29.54
CA VAL A 28 27.70 29.29 28.99
C VAL A 28 28.70 28.70 30.00
N PRO A 29 29.49 27.67 29.63
CA PRO A 29 30.53 27.14 30.52
C PRO A 29 31.60 28.20 30.79
N GLY A 30 31.92 28.44 32.06
CA GLY A 30 32.99 29.37 32.47
C GLY A 30 32.58 30.82 32.72
N ALA A 31 31.32 31.20 32.51
CA ALA A 31 30.82 32.55 32.80
C ALA A 31 29.50 32.48 33.62
N PRO A 32 29.56 32.46 34.97
CA PRO A 32 28.37 32.35 35.80
C PRO A 32 27.45 33.56 35.59
N GLY A 33 26.20 33.32 35.23
CA GLY A 33 25.18 34.35 35.02
C GLY A 33 24.83 34.66 33.56
N PHE A 34 25.63 34.17 32.60
CA PHE A 34 25.31 34.32 31.18
C PHE A 34 24.54 33.11 30.66
N SER A 35 23.32 33.36 30.20
CA SER A 35 22.49 32.37 29.54
C SER A 35 21.79 33.00 28.36
N PHE A 36 21.59 32.22 27.31
CA PHE A 36 20.82 32.65 26.14
C PHE A 36 19.69 31.66 25.87
N ARG A 37 18.61 32.19 25.30
CA ARG A 37 17.48 31.40 24.84
C ARG A 37 17.90 30.66 23.58
N ASN A 38 17.57 29.38 23.48
CA ASN A 38 17.69 28.69 22.20
C ASN A 38 16.81 29.42 21.16
N THR A 39 17.32 29.57 19.94
CA THR A 39 16.53 30.13 18.83
C THR A 39 15.25 29.32 18.64
N PRO A 40 14.11 29.96 18.31
CA PRO A 40 12.90 29.23 17.99
C PRO A 40 13.17 28.33 16.77
N HIS A 41 13.06 27.01 16.96
CA HIS A 41 13.09 26.05 15.88
C HIS A 41 11.65 25.70 15.51
N PHE A 42 11.31 25.83 14.24
CA PHE A 42 10.04 25.36 13.69
C PHE A 42 10.20 23.88 13.35
N VAL A 43 9.42 23.02 14.00
CA VAL A 43 9.35 21.60 13.64
C VAL A 43 8.46 21.48 12.41
N SER A 44 8.97 20.86 11.35
CA SER A 44 8.18 20.46 10.19
C SER A 44 7.02 19.56 10.66
N MET A 45 5.78 19.96 10.36
CA MET A 45 4.57 19.15 10.61
C MET A 45 4.42 17.98 9.63
N ILE A 46 5.29 17.90 8.62
CA ILE A 46 5.44 16.69 7.81
C ILE A 46 6.26 15.72 8.66
N PRO A 47 5.74 14.54 8.99
CA PRO A 47 6.49 13.57 9.79
C PRO A 47 7.79 13.25 9.04
N THR A 48 8.92 13.66 9.59
CA THR A 48 10.26 13.31 9.06
C THR A 48 10.49 11.79 9.09
N GLU A 49 9.62 11.06 9.79
CA GLU A 49 9.49 9.61 9.82
C GLU A 49 8.75 9.03 8.60
N THR A 50 8.37 9.81 7.57
CA THR A 50 8.07 9.20 6.25
C THR A 50 9.40 8.81 5.62
N THR A 51 10.03 7.80 6.20
CA THR A 51 11.24 7.22 5.65
C THR A 51 10.87 6.54 4.33
N VAL A 52 11.82 6.43 3.39
CA VAL A 52 11.60 5.71 2.12
C VAL A 52 11.02 4.31 2.36
N ARG A 53 11.37 3.71 3.51
CA ARG A 53 10.88 2.42 3.97
C ARG A 53 9.37 2.41 4.24
N ASP A 54 8.83 3.44 4.91
CA ASP A 54 7.40 3.50 5.22
C ASP A 54 6.58 3.71 3.95
N ALA A 55 7.06 4.55 3.03
CA ALA A 55 6.43 4.71 1.71
C ALA A 55 6.41 3.39 0.92
N GLN A 56 7.48 2.59 0.99
CA GLN A 56 7.52 1.26 0.37
C GLN A 56 6.51 0.31 0.99
N TYR A 57 6.44 0.23 2.32
CA TYR A 57 5.47 -0.65 3.00
C TYR A 57 4.02 -0.26 2.74
N GLU A 58 3.71 1.04 2.77
CA GLU A 58 2.36 1.53 2.44
C GLU A 58 1.98 1.18 1.00
N THR A 59 2.92 1.35 0.07
CA THR A 59 2.71 0.99 -1.35
C THR A 59 2.49 -0.51 -1.51
N GLU A 60 3.31 -1.33 -0.87
CA GLU A 60 3.20 -2.79 -0.95
C GLU A 60 1.89 -3.27 -0.30
N ALA A 61 1.51 -2.74 0.86
CA ALA A 61 0.23 -3.03 1.49
C ALA A 61 -0.97 -2.64 0.61
N ALA A 62 -0.91 -1.48 -0.06
CA ALA A 62 -1.95 -1.05 -0.98
C ALA A 62 -2.06 -1.97 -2.21
N LEU A 63 -0.91 -2.34 -2.81
CA LEU A 63 -0.87 -3.27 -3.94
C LEU A 63 -1.40 -4.66 -3.55
N ASP A 64 -1.03 -5.13 -2.36
CA ASP A 64 -1.43 -6.42 -1.83
C ASP A 64 -2.94 -6.46 -1.53
N HIS A 65 -3.49 -5.34 -1.04
CA HIS A 65 -4.93 -5.17 -0.87
C HIS A 65 -5.67 -5.21 -2.21
N TYR A 66 -5.19 -4.48 -3.22
CA TYR A 66 -5.79 -4.52 -4.55
C TYR A 66 -5.70 -5.92 -5.15
N PHE A 67 -4.54 -6.56 -5.09
CA PHE A 67 -4.31 -7.88 -5.68
C PHE A 67 -5.26 -8.95 -5.13
N ARG A 68 -5.56 -8.92 -3.82
CA ARG A 68 -6.47 -9.89 -3.18
C ARG A 68 -7.95 -9.50 -3.27
N HIS A 69 -8.29 -8.39 -3.90
CA HIS A 69 -9.67 -7.97 -4.03
C HIS A 69 -10.46 -8.92 -4.97
N ASP A 70 -11.68 -9.28 -4.59
CA ASP A 70 -12.47 -10.31 -5.28
C ASP A 70 -12.73 -10.03 -6.77
N THR A 71 -12.74 -8.75 -7.15
CA THR A 71 -12.98 -8.31 -8.53
C THR A 71 -11.75 -8.36 -9.42
N VAL A 72 -10.53 -8.54 -8.87
CA VAL A 72 -9.30 -8.53 -9.67
C VAL A 72 -9.26 -9.67 -10.66
N ALA A 73 -9.59 -10.89 -10.22
CA ALA A 73 -9.60 -12.07 -11.09
C ALA A 73 -10.48 -11.86 -12.34
N PRO A 74 -11.80 -11.58 -12.23
CA PRO A 74 -12.63 -11.38 -13.42
C PRO A 74 -12.23 -10.13 -14.24
N PHE A 75 -11.77 -9.06 -13.58
CA PHE A 75 -11.31 -7.86 -14.27
C PHE A 75 -10.09 -8.15 -15.15
N LEU A 76 -9.08 -8.84 -14.61
CA LEU A 76 -7.89 -9.22 -15.36
C LEU A 76 -8.22 -10.25 -16.44
N SER A 77 -9.04 -11.26 -16.15
CA SER A 77 -9.43 -12.28 -17.14
C SER A 77 -9.99 -11.64 -18.41
N ILE A 78 -10.94 -10.69 -18.29
CA ILE A 78 -11.53 -10.00 -19.45
C ILE A 78 -10.45 -9.28 -20.26
N ARG A 79 -9.56 -8.54 -19.59
CA ARG A 79 -8.50 -7.76 -20.26
C ARG A 79 -7.46 -8.64 -20.93
N LEU A 80 -7.11 -9.76 -20.30
CA LEU A 80 -6.17 -10.73 -20.86
C LEU A 80 -6.80 -11.39 -22.09
N ILE A 81 -8.00 -11.95 -21.96
CA ILE A 81 -8.71 -12.58 -23.09
C ILE A 81 -8.83 -11.62 -24.30
N GLN A 82 -9.16 -10.35 -24.06
CA GLN A 82 -9.23 -9.33 -25.12
C GLN A 82 -7.89 -9.09 -25.83
N ARG A 83 -6.76 -9.14 -25.11
CA ARG A 83 -5.42 -9.02 -25.71
C ARG A 83 -5.05 -10.25 -26.55
N PHE A 84 -5.64 -11.41 -26.27
CA PHE A 84 -5.47 -12.63 -27.05
C PHE A 84 -6.41 -12.74 -28.26
N GLY A 85 -7.26 -11.73 -28.51
CA GLY A 85 -8.03 -11.60 -29.75
C GLY A 85 -9.54 -11.78 -29.61
N THR A 86 -10.03 -12.23 -28.45
CA THR A 86 -11.46 -12.39 -28.21
C THR A 86 -12.06 -11.11 -27.66
N SER A 87 -12.67 -10.31 -28.52
CA SER A 87 -13.20 -8.97 -28.16
C SER A 87 -14.41 -9.02 -27.23
N ASN A 88 -15.30 -10.02 -27.41
CA ASN A 88 -16.50 -10.21 -26.60
C ASN A 88 -16.51 -11.63 -25.98
N PRO A 89 -15.75 -11.85 -24.89
CA PRO A 89 -15.69 -13.15 -24.25
C PRO A 89 -17.03 -13.52 -23.61
N THR A 90 -17.40 -14.79 -23.70
CA THR A 90 -18.61 -15.29 -23.04
C THR A 90 -18.42 -15.31 -21.52
N PRO A 91 -19.51 -15.23 -20.73
CA PRO A 91 -19.42 -15.30 -19.27
C PRO A 91 -18.70 -16.55 -18.75
N ASN A 92 -18.91 -17.70 -19.41
CA ASN A 92 -18.24 -18.96 -19.05
C ASN A 92 -16.73 -18.89 -19.28
N TYR A 93 -16.30 -18.31 -20.41
CA TYR A 93 -14.87 -18.16 -20.70
C TYR A 93 -14.17 -17.27 -19.66
N VAL A 94 -14.80 -16.14 -19.31
CA VAL A 94 -14.29 -15.26 -18.24
C VAL A 94 -14.24 -16.01 -16.91
N MET A 95 -15.26 -16.81 -16.60
CA MET A 95 -15.34 -17.59 -15.37
C MET A 95 -14.21 -18.61 -15.28
N ASP A 96 -13.95 -19.39 -16.34
CA ASP A 96 -12.92 -20.42 -16.33
C ASP A 96 -11.52 -19.83 -16.15
N VAL A 97 -11.21 -18.74 -16.85
CA VAL A 97 -9.93 -18.04 -16.70
C VAL A 97 -9.82 -17.39 -15.31
N ALA A 98 -10.89 -16.81 -14.79
CA ALA A 98 -10.90 -16.24 -13.44
C ALA A 98 -10.74 -17.33 -12.36
N MET A 99 -11.33 -18.51 -12.55
CA MET A 99 -11.15 -19.64 -11.65
C MET A 99 -9.71 -20.14 -11.69
N ALA A 100 -9.11 -20.27 -12.87
CA ALA A 100 -7.70 -20.64 -13.02
C ALA A 100 -6.75 -19.64 -12.34
N PHE A 101 -7.04 -18.33 -12.45
CA PHE A 101 -6.30 -17.30 -11.74
C PHE A 101 -6.44 -17.43 -10.21
N LYS A 102 -7.66 -17.68 -9.71
CA LYS A 102 -7.92 -17.81 -8.27
C LYS A 102 -7.33 -19.08 -7.65
N SER A 103 -7.50 -20.22 -8.32
CA SER A 103 -7.01 -21.53 -7.86
C SER A 103 -5.51 -21.69 -8.08
N GLY A 104 -4.95 -20.95 -9.04
CA GLY A 104 -3.57 -21.11 -9.47
C GLY A 104 -3.31 -22.39 -10.25
N THR A 105 -4.36 -23.08 -10.71
CA THR A 105 -4.26 -24.32 -11.49
C THR A 105 -5.27 -24.36 -12.63
N TYR A 106 -4.87 -24.89 -13.78
CA TYR A 106 -5.76 -25.17 -14.90
C TYR A 106 -5.53 -26.59 -15.43
N ASN A 107 -6.61 -27.35 -15.58
CA ASN A 107 -6.58 -28.70 -16.14
C ASN A 107 -6.98 -28.65 -17.60
N SER A 108 -6.05 -28.99 -18.49
CA SER A 108 -6.32 -29.05 -19.92
C SER A 108 -7.14 -30.29 -20.30
N PRO A 109 -7.86 -30.25 -21.44
CA PRO A 109 -8.55 -31.41 -21.98
C PRO A 109 -7.63 -32.62 -22.24
N GLY A 110 -6.33 -32.37 -22.43
CA GLY A 110 -5.29 -33.39 -22.59
C GLY A 110 -4.80 -34.03 -21.29
N GLY A 111 -5.40 -33.69 -20.13
CA GLY A 111 -5.05 -34.25 -18.83
C GLY A 111 -3.79 -33.66 -18.17
N GLN A 112 -3.23 -32.58 -18.72
CA GLN A 112 -2.13 -31.86 -18.08
C GLN A 112 -2.65 -30.73 -17.19
N THR A 113 -2.09 -30.63 -15.99
CA THR A 113 -2.34 -29.53 -15.04
C THR A 113 -1.22 -28.49 -15.17
N PHE A 114 -1.61 -27.23 -15.32
CA PHE A 114 -0.70 -26.08 -15.39
C PHE A 114 -0.82 -25.24 -14.11
N GLY A 115 0.30 -24.72 -13.62
CA GLY A 115 0.36 -23.82 -12.46
C GLY A 115 0.81 -24.47 -11.14
N ASP A 116 1.08 -23.63 -10.14
CA ASP A 116 1.66 -24.01 -8.84
C ASP A 116 0.66 -23.99 -7.67
N GLY A 117 -0.64 -23.80 -7.96
CA GLY A 117 -1.70 -23.77 -6.95
C GLY A 117 -1.74 -22.51 -6.10
N LYS A 118 -1.03 -21.45 -6.50
CA LYS A 118 -1.08 -20.15 -5.82
C LYS A 118 -1.99 -19.17 -6.53
N TYR A 119 -2.70 -18.37 -5.73
CA TYR A 119 -3.53 -17.28 -6.24
C TYR A 119 -2.72 -16.35 -7.15
N GLY A 120 -3.27 -16.04 -8.32
CA GLY A 120 -2.67 -15.18 -9.33
C GLY A 120 -1.58 -15.85 -10.17
N ASN A 121 -1.53 -17.18 -10.21
CA ASN A 121 -0.62 -17.89 -11.10
C ASN A 121 -0.95 -17.60 -12.59
N LEU A 122 0.00 -16.96 -13.27
CA LEU A 122 -0.16 -16.57 -14.67
C LEU A 122 -0.04 -17.76 -15.64
N GLU A 123 0.70 -18.81 -15.30
CA GLU A 123 0.80 -20.02 -16.12
C GLU A 123 -0.56 -20.71 -16.25
N ALA A 124 -1.25 -20.93 -15.12
CA ALA A 124 -2.62 -21.45 -15.10
C ALA A 124 -3.58 -20.53 -15.86
N THR A 125 -3.48 -19.21 -15.65
CA THR A 125 -4.35 -18.22 -16.29
C THR A 125 -4.18 -18.19 -17.82
N PHE A 126 -2.94 -18.16 -18.31
CA PHE A 126 -2.69 -18.16 -19.76
C PHE A 126 -3.02 -19.49 -20.41
N SER A 127 -2.74 -20.60 -19.73
CA SER A 127 -3.15 -21.93 -20.21
C SER A 127 -4.67 -22.00 -20.34
N ALA A 128 -5.41 -21.46 -19.37
CA ALA A 128 -6.86 -21.36 -19.42
C ALA A 128 -7.35 -20.46 -20.57
N ILE A 129 -6.60 -19.44 -20.97
CA ILE A 129 -6.98 -18.59 -22.12
C ILE A 129 -6.76 -19.33 -23.43
N VAL A 130 -5.60 -19.97 -23.60
CA VAL A 130 -5.18 -20.57 -24.88
C VAL A 130 -5.87 -21.90 -25.15
N LEU A 131 -6.17 -22.66 -24.10
CA LEU A 131 -6.71 -24.03 -24.19
C LEU A 131 -8.20 -24.12 -23.83
N HIS A 132 -8.89 -22.98 -23.70
CA HIS A 132 -10.33 -22.93 -23.46
C HIS A 132 -11.14 -23.57 -24.59
#